data_AF-A0A6B2G5Y9-F1
#
_entry.id   AF-A0A6B2G5Y9-F1
#
_cell.length_a   1.000
_cell.length_b   1.000
_cell.length_c   1.000
_cell.angle_alpha   90.00
_cell.angle_beta   90.00
_cell.angle_gamma   90.00
#
_symmetry.space_group_name_H-M   'P 1'
#
loop_
_entity.id
_entity.type
_entity.pdbx_description
1 polymer ?
#
loop_
_entity_poly.entity_id
_entity_poly.type
_entity_poly.pdbx_seq_one_letter_code
_entity_poly.pdbx_strand_id
1 'polypeptide(L)'
;MCESIVELLRYTKRNCARVKNIMADIEDIESADIPEIEKNSLLGAIAEFNNNKSDLCIRFYQRLESAYTAYSSDAVCVAEILYGSSSTCKTLTLFGVREHYITVNQNKFEKLVRDLLLSKRYIVELYRDNPKCNPRFTLLGRGSPGNLDYFEDIIYRQAEFVDSG
;
A
#
# COMPACT_ATOMS: atom_id res chain seq x y z
N MET A 1 -26.58 4.09 -8.47
CA MET A 1 -27.05 3.54 -7.19
C MET A 1 -26.11 4.05 -6.10
N CYS A 2 -26.49 5.07 -5.32
CA CYS A 2 -25.93 5.42 -4.00
C CYS A 2 -26.40 6.79 -3.44
N GLU A 3 -27.41 7.45 -4.02
CA GLU A 3 -28.08 8.61 -3.39
C GLU A 3 -29.24 8.14 -2.47
N SER A 4 -29.92 7.06 -2.85
CA SER A 4 -31.17 6.62 -2.20
C SER A 4 -31.01 6.07 -0.79
N ILE A 5 -29.84 5.51 -0.43
CA ILE A 5 -29.58 4.96 0.91
C ILE A 5 -29.32 6.10 1.91
N VAL A 6 -28.60 7.14 1.49
CA VAL A 6 -28.30 8.30 2.33
C VAL A 6 -29.59 9.07 2.64
N GLU A 7 -30.50 9.18 1.68
CA GLU A 7 -31.79 9.83 1.87
C GLU A 7 -32.74 9.00 2.77
N LEU A 8 -32.73 7.67 2.63
CA LEU A 8 -33.48 6.76 3.50
C LEU A 8 -33.01 6.85 4.95
N LEU A 9 -31.70 6.98 5.19
CA LEU A 9 -31.10 7.16 6.51
C LEU A 9 -31.44 8.52 7.14
N ARG A 10 -31.56 9.58 6.34
CA ARG A 10 -31.99 10.92 6.80
C ARG A 10 -33.48 10.94 7.18
N TYR A 11 -34.32 10.17 6.48
CA TYR A 11 -35.75 10.07 6.76
C TYR A 11 -36.03 9.37 8.10
N THR A 12 -35.31 8.29 8.43
CA THR A 12 -35.39 7.61 9.74
C THR A 12 -34.82 8.45 10.89
N LYS A 13 -33.85 9.34 10.62
CA LYS A 13 -33.24 10.26 11.59
C LYS A 13 -34.23 11.25 12.22
N ARG A 14 -35.36 11.57 11.56
CA ARG A 14 -36.34 12.56 12.03
C ARG A 14 -37.44 12.03 12.94
N ASN A 15 -37.73 10.72 12.97
CA ASN A 15 -39.00 10.22 13.53
C ASN A 15 -38.90 9.12 14.62
N CYS A 16 -37.76 8.89 15.25
CA CYS A 16 -37.73 7.92 16.35
C CYS A 16 -36.76 8.29 17.47
N ALA A 17 -37.28 8.47 18.69
CA ALA A 17 -36.48 8.64 19.92
C ALA A 17 -35.50 7.47 20.14
N ARG A 18 -35.81 6.29 19.58
CA ARG A 18 -34.96 5.08 19.62
C ARG A 18 -33.70 5.18 18.76
N VAL A 19 -33.70 6.00 17.71
CA VAL A 19 -32.54 6.21 16.82
C VAL A 19 -31.56 7.22 17.41
N LYS A 20 -32.02 8.15 18.26
CA LYS A 20 -31.14 9.12 18.94
C LYS A 20 -30.16 8.45 19.90
N ASN A 21 -30.61 7.41 20.61
CA ASN A 21 -29.71 6.62 21.49
C ASN A 21 -28.70 5.81 20.67
N ILE A 22 -29.14 5.19 19.57
CA ILE A 22 -28.23 4.45 18.66
C ILE A 22 -27.23 5.40 17.98
N MET A 23 -27.60 6.65 17.67
CA MET A 23 -26.68 7.62 17.06
C MET A 23 -25.67 8.17 18.08
N ALA A 24 -26.07 8.37 19.34
CA ALA A 24 -25.12 8.68 20.42
C ALA A 24 -24.13 7.51 20.62
N ASP A 25 -24.63 6.26 20.59
CA ASP A 25 -23.77 5.07 20.63
C ASP A 25 -22.86 4.96 19.39
N ILE A 26 -23.25 5.48 18.22
CA ILE A 26 -22.42 5.52 17.00
C ILE A 26 -21.37 6.63 17.06
N GLU A 27 -21.71 7.81 17.59
CA GLU A 27 -20.75 8.91 17.81
C GLU A 27 -19.69 8.51 18.86
N ASP A 28 -20.06 7.70 19.85
CA ASP A 28 -19.11 7.10 20.80
C ASP A 28 -18.23 6.01 20.15
N ILE A 29 -18.73 5.26 19.14
CA ILE A 29 -17.92 4.30 18.37
C ILE A 29 -16.91 4.99 17.45
N GLU A 30 -17.23 6.16 16.89
CA GLU A 30 -16.26 6.97 16.11
C GLU A 30 -15.16 7.59 16.98
N SER A 31 -15.37 7.66 18.30
CA SER A 31 -14.39 8.16 19.27
C SER A 31 -13.74 7.06 20.12
N ALA A 32 -14.14 5.80 19.93
CA ALA A 32 -13.53 4.67 20.62
C ALA A 32 -12.05 4.58 20.21
N ASP A 33 -11.17 4.68 21.19
CA ASP A 33 -9.73 4.45 21.03
C ASP A 33 -9.53 3.08 20.36
N ILE A 34 -9.35 3.08 19.02
CA ILE A 34 -8.89 1.91 18.28
C ILE A 34 -7.62 1.46 19.01
N PRO A 35 -7.57 0.25 19.58
CA PRO A 35 -6.45 -0.18 20.39
C PRO A 35 -5.15 0.07 19.63
N GLU A 36 -4.11 0.57 20.29
CA GLU A 36 -2.81 0.86 19.65
C GLU A 36 -2.24 -0.35 18.89
N ILE A 37 -2.65 -1.56 19.29
CA ILE A 37 -2.38 -2.84 18.64
C ILE A 37 -3.04 -2.95 17.25
N GLU A 38 -4.24 -2.42 17.04
CA GLU A 38 -4.90 -2.33 15.73
C GLU A 38 -4.30 -1.22 14.85
N LYS A 39 -3.85 -0.10 15.44
CA LYS A 39 -3.12 0.94 14.69
C LYS A 39 -1.77 0.42 14.16
N ASN A 40 -1.05 -0.37 14.97
CA ASN A 40 0.18 -1.06 14.57
C ASN A 40 -0.07 -2.34 13.75
N SER A 41 -1.33 -2.70 13.47
CA SER A 41 -1.68 -3.78 12.56
C SER A 41 -1.14 -3.47 11.16
N LEU A 42 -0.83 -4.53 10.40
CA LEU A 42 -0.42 -4.39 9.01
C LEU A 42 -1.45 -3.58 8.21
N LEU A 43 -2.73 -3.86 8.42
CA LEU A 43 -3.81 -3.19 7.71
C LEU A 43 -3.93 -1.71 8.10
N GLY A 44 -3.77 -1.39 9.39
CA GLY A 44 -3.79 0.00 9.87
C GLY A 44 -2.66 0.81 9.24
N ALA A 45 -1.44 0.28 9.27
CA ALA A 45 -0.28 0.93 8.66
C ALA A 45 -0.40 1.07 7.13
N ILE A 46 -0.94 0.06 6.42
CA ILE A 46 -1.19 0.16 4.97
C ILE A 46 -2.21 1.26 4.67
N ALA A 47 -3.32 1.28 5.41
CA ALA A 47 -4.39 2.27 5.22
C ALA A 47 -3.89 3.70 5.47
N GLU A 48 -3.11 3.91 6.54
CA GLU A 48 -2.51 5.20 6.88
C GLU A 48 -1.56 5.67 5.78
N PHE A 49 -0.64 4.81 5.34
CA PHE A 49 0.34 5.20 4.34
C PHE A 49 -0.33 5.47 2.99
N ASN A 50 -1.24 4.61 2.54
CA ASN A 50 -1.87 4.77 1.24
C ASN A 50 -2.84 5.96 1.15
N ASN A 51 -3.24 6.55 2.28
CA ASN A 51 -4.06 7.75 2.27
C ASN A 51 -3.29 8.94 1.67
N ASN A 52 -3.81 9.53 0.59
CA ASN A 52 -3.20 10.64 -0.16
C ASN A 52 -1.91 10.33 -0.95
N LYS A 53 -1.64 9.06 -1.27
CA LYS A 53 -0.54 8.70 -2.17
C LYS A 53 -0.90 8.96 -3.63
N SER A 54 0.06 9.47 -4.42
CA SER A 54 -0.06 9.56 -5.89
C SER A 54 -0.13 8.17 -6.55
N ASP A 55 -0.98 8.03 -7.57
CA ASP A 55 -1.08 6.82 -8.41
C ASP A 55 0.23 6.50 -9.14
N LEU A 56 1.08 7.51 -9.37
CA LEU A 56 2.40 7.33 -9.98
C LEU A 56 3.46 6.88 -8.98
N CYS A 57 3.14 6.69 -7.71
CA CYS A 57 4.08 6.24 -6.69
C CYS A 57 3.82 4.78 -6.34
N ILE A 58 4.77 3.88 -6.62
CA ILE A 58 4.70 2.48 -6.19
C ILE A 58 5.51 2.29 -4.92
N ARG A 59 4.90 1.70 -3.89
CA ARG A 59 5.54 1.43 -2.60
C ARG A 59 5.87 -0.04 -2.44
N PHE A 60 7.09 -0.30 -2.01
CA PHE A 60 7.55 -1.62 -1.60
C PHE A 60 7.89 -1.63 -0.12
N TYR A 61 7.63 -2.75 0.52
CA TYR A 61 7.85 -2.99 1.93
C TYR A 61 8.78 -4.20 2.09
N GLN A 62 9.96 -3.96 2.66
CA GLN A 62 10.98 -4.96 2.90
C GLN A 62 10.93 -5.40 4.37
N ARG A 63 10.44 -6.62 4.58
CA ARG A 63 10.43 -7.28 5.89
C ARG A 63 11.60 -8.26 6.06
N LEU A 64 11.95 -8.94 4.98
CA LEU A 64 13.07 -9.88 4.90
C LEU A 64 14.09 -9.34 3.91
N GLU A 65 15.35 -9.70 4.08
CA GLU A 65 16.47 -9.16 3.30
C GLU A 65 16.26 -9.32 1.78
N SER A 66 15.72 -10.46 1.34
CA SER A 66 15.58 -10.81 -0.09
C SER A 66 14.14 -10.77 -0.62
N ALA A 67 13.20 -10.19 0.12
CA ALA A 67 11.78 -10.16 -0.26
C ALA A 67 11.14 -8.78 -0.08
N TYR A 68 10.49 -8.33 -1.16
CA TYR A 68 9.84 -7.03 -1.25
C TYR A 68 8.36 -7.23 -1.52
N THR A 69 7.50 -6.57 -0.75
CA THR A 69 6.05 -6.72 -0.87
C THR A 69 5.41 -5.41 -1.28
N ALA A 70 4.45 -5.46 -2.20
CA ALA A 70 3.53 -4.36 -2.49
C ALA A 70 2.12 -4.76 -2.05
N TYR A 71 1.29 -3.77 -1.69
CA TYR A 71 -0.06 -3.96 -1.18
C TYR A 71 -1.09 -3.17 -2.01
N SER A 72 -2.37 -3.51 -1.89
CA SER A 72 -3.49 -2.77 -2.48
C SER A 72 -3.31 -2.55 -4.00
N SER A 73 -3.52 -1.32 -4.49
CA SER A 73 -3.36 -0.96 -5.91
C SER A 73 -1.95 -1.20 -6.44
N ASP A 74 -0.91 -1.04 -5.60
CA ASP A 74 0.47 -1.30 -6.00
C ASP A 74 0.68 -2.77 -6.29
N ALA A 75 0.08 -3.67 -5.50
CA ALA A 75 0.17 -5.10 -5.75
C ALA A 75 -0.37 -5.46 -7.14
N VAL A 76 -1.52 -4.87 -7.51
CA VAL A 76 -2.15 -5.07 -8.82
C VAL A 76 -1.26 -4.53 -9.93
N CYS A 77 -0.78 -3.29 -9.81
CA CYS A 77 0.11 -2.67 -10.79
C CYS A 77 1.40 -3.50 -10.99
N VAL A 78 2.03 -3.92 -9.89
CA VAL A 78 3.24 -4.76 -9.92
C VAL A 78 2.97 -6.11 -10.59
N ALA A 79 1.82 -6.73 -10.29
CA ALA A 79 1.42 -7.99 -10.89
C ALA A 79 1.21 -7.89 -12.41
N GLU A 80 0.56 -6.82 -12.86
CA GLU A 80 0.36 -6.53 -14.28
C GLU A 80 1.67 -6.26 -15.01
N ILE A 81 2.57 -5.48 -14.42
CA ILE A 81 3.88 -5.18 -15.02
C ILE A 81 4.76 -6.42 -15.13
N LEU A 82 4.81 -7.26 -14.08
CA LEU A 82 5.70 -8.42 -14.05
C LEU A 82 5.16 -9.65 -14.79
N TYR A 83 3.84 -9.86 -14.74
CA TYR A 83 3.22 -11.11 -15.16
C TYR A 83 2.10 -10.93 -16.18
N GLY A 84 1.73 -9.70 -16.52
CA GLY A 84 0.61 -9.40 -17.41
C GLY A 84 -0.76 -9.74 -16.83
N SER A 85 -0.85 -10.03 -15.51
CA SER A 85 -2.11 -10.38 -14.86
C SER A 85 -2.08 -10.11 -13.35
N SER A 86 -3.16 -9.52 -12.85
CA SER A 86 -3.42 -9.31 -11.42
C SER A 86 -3.77 -10.58 -10.66
N SER A 87 -4.07 -11.69 -11.35
CA SER A 87 -4.38 -12.99 -10.73
C SER A 87 -3.23 -13.59 -9.90
N THR A 88 -2.02 -13.05 -10.07
CA THR A 88 -0.84 -13.44 -9.28
C THR A 88 -0.79 -12.79 -7.90
N CYS A 89 -1.67 -11.81 -7.62
CA CYS A 89 -1.81 -11.21 -6.30
C CYS A 89 -2.37 -12.25 -5.31
N LYS A 90 -1.75 -12.31 -4.14
CA LYS A 90 -2.26 -13.06 -3.00
C LYS A 90 -3.25 -12.19 -2.23
N THR A 91 -4.11 -12.83 -1.45
CA THR A 91 -5.06 -12.15 -0.55
C THR A 91 -4.69 -12.47 0.89
N LEU A 92 -4.60 -11.44 1.71
CA LEU A 92 -4.46 -11.51 3.14
C LEU A 92 -5.79 -11.12 3.77
N THR A 93 -6.31 -11.95 4.67
CA THR A 93 -7.51 -11.63 5.44
C THR A 93 -7.12 -11.48 6.91
N LEU A 94 -7.28 -10.28 7.47
CA LEU A 94 -7.06 -9.99 8.88
C LEU A 94 -8.29 -9.29 9.43
N PHE A 95 -8.81 -9.75 10.57
CA PHE A 95 -9.99 -9.17 11.22
C PHE A 95 -11.21 -9.00 10.28
N GLY A 96 -11.38 -9.93 9.32
CA GLY A 96 -12.45 -9.88 8.33
C GLY A 96 -12.22 -8.92 7.15
N VAL A 97 -11.16 -8.10 7.19
CA VAL A 97 -10.76 -7.21 6.10
C VAL A 97 -9.82 -7.97 5.17
N ARG A 98 -10.08 -7.86 3.86
CA ARG A 98 -9.25 -8.47 2.80
C ARG A 98 -8.33 -7.42 2.19
N GLU A 99 -7.07 -7.77 2.03
CA GLU A 99 -6.03 -6.93 1.43
C GLU A 99 -5.28 -7.73 0.36
N HIS A 100 -5.02 -7.11 -0.79
CA HIS A 100 -4.25 -7.73 -1.86
C HIS A 100 -2.77 -7.42 -1.69
N TYR A 101 -1.91 -8.41 -1.95
CA TYR A 101 -0.48 -8.20 -1.88
C TYR A 101 0.27 -9.08 -2.87
N ILE A 102 1.46 -8.64 -3.24
CA ILE A 102 2.40 -9.44 -4.01
C ILE A 102 3.80 -9.31 -3.44
N THR A 103 4.48 -10.45 -3.30
CA THR A 103 5.86 -10.50 -2.86
C THR A 103 6.75 -10.92 -4.01
N VAL A 104 7.81 -10.15 -4.23
CA VAL A 104 8.81 -10.39 -5.26
C VAL A 104 10.19 -10.59 -4.63
N ASN A 105 11.04 -11.37 -5.28
CA ASN A 105 12.42 -11.57 -4.87
C ASN A 105 13.31 -10.40 -5.34
N GLN A 106 14.55 -10.34 -4.85
CA GLN A 106 15.55 -9.32 -5.22
C GLN A 106 15.63 -9.08 -6.74
N ASN A 107 15.84 -10.12 -7.54
CA ASN A 107 16.04 -9.96 -8.98
C ASN A 107 14.81 -9.33 -9.68
N LYS A 108 13.60 -9.73 -9.29
CA LYS A 108 12.36 -9.15 -9.83
C LYS A 108 12.17 -7.71 -9.36
N PHE A 109 12.48 -7.44 -8.09
CA PHE A 109 12.44 -6.09 -7.54
C PHE A 109 13.38 -5.16 -8.30
N GLU A 110 14.65 -5.52 -8.46
CA GLU A 110 15.65 -4.72 -9.17
C GLU A 110 15.24 -4.43 -10.62
N LYS A 111 14.79 -5.46 -11.35
CA LYS A 111 14.30 -5.30 -12.72
C LYS A 111 13.10 -4.35 -12.78
N LEU A 112 12.19 -4.48 -11.82
CA LEU A 112 10.97 -3.69 -11.76
C LEU A 112 11.25 -2.23 -11.41
N VAL A 113 12.13 -1.97 -10.43
CA VAL A 113 12.55 -0.61 -10.07
C VAL A 113 13.15 0.10 -11.27
N ARG A 114 14.01 -0.58 -12.05
CA ARG A 114 14.57 -0.02 -13.28
C ARG A 114 13.50 0.34 -14.30
N ASP A 115 12.55 -0.56 -14.56
CA ASP A 115 11.49 -0.32 -15.53
C ASP A 115 10.51 0.79 -15.08
N LEU A 116 10.19 0.82 -13.78
CA LEU A 116 9.35 1.86 -13.17
C LEU A 116 9.98 3.25 -13.31
N LEU A 117 11.26 3.39 -12.95
CA LEU A 117 11.94 4.68 -12.92
C LEU A 117 12.32 5.18 -14.33
N LEU A 118 12.84 4.29 -15.19
CA LEU A 118 13.41 4.68 -16.49
C LEU A 118 12.38 4.68 -17.63
N SER A 119 11.54 3.65 -17.71
CA SER A 119 10.61 3.47 -18.83
C SER A 119 9.25 4.06 -18.54
N LYS A 120 8.66 3.67 -17.40
CA LYS A 120 7.26 3.96 -17.07
C LYS A 120 7.08 5.29 -16.33
N ARG A 121 8.16 5.92 -15.90
CA ARG A 121 8.20 7.21 -15.21
C ARG A 121 7.40 7.27 -13.91
N TYR A 122 7.40 6.18 -13.15
CA TYR A 122 6.86 6.12 -11.80
C TYR A 122 7.86 6.65 -10.77
N ILE A 123 7.35 6.98 -9.60
CA ILE A 123 8.09 7.16 -8.35
C ILE A 123 8.10 5.81 -7.63
N VAL A 124 9.23 5.46 -7.01
CA VAL A 124 9.37 4.27 -6.19
C VAL A 124 9.75 4.68 -4.78
N GLU A 125 9.04 4.17 -3.79
CA GLU A 125 9.41 4.30 -2.37
C GLU A 125 9.64 2.90 -1.77
N LEU A 126 10.77 2.72 -1.09
CA LEU A 126 11.11 1.51 -0.37
C LEU A 126 11.02 1.78 1.12
N TYR A 127 10.21 1.00 1.83
CA TYR A 127 10.03 1.05 3.27
C TYR A 127 10.59 -0.20 3.93
N ARG A 128 11.20 -0.05 5.10
CA ARG A 128 11.42 -1.16 6.04
C ARG A 128 10.12 -1.47 6.75
N ASP A 129 9.71 -2.73 6.74
CA ASP A 129 8.59 -3.23 7.55
C ASP A 129 9.12 -3.81 8.87
N ASN A 130 8.89 -3.08 9.96
CA ASN A 130 9.19 -3.55 11.30
C ASN A 130 7.93 -3.58 12.18
N PRO A 131 7.29 -4.76 12.37
CA PRO A 131 6.06 -4.88 13.14
C PRO A 131 6.22 -4.59 14.64
N LYS A 132 7.46 -4.39 15.13
CA LYS A 132 7.76 -4.03 16.52
C LYS A 132 7.98 -2.52 16.72
N CYS A 133 7.95 -1.73 15.64
CA CYS A 133 8.16 -0.28 15.70
C CYS A 133 6.88 0.48 15.45
N ASN A 134 6.81 1.71 15.97
CA ASN A 134 5.80 2.71 15.65
C ASN A 134 6.52 3.99 15.19
N PRO A 135 6.40 4.41 13.92
CA PRO A 135 5.62 3.78 12.87
C PRO A 135 6.22 2.44 12.40
N ARG A 136 5.34 1.50 12.00
CA ARG A 136 5.74 0.17 11.48
C ARG A 136 6.60 0.27 10.23
N PHE A 137 6.29 1.22 9.36
CA PHE A 137 6.98 1.45 8.10
C PHE A 137 7.92 2.64 8.21
N THR A 138 9.19 2.43 7.88
CA THR A 138 10.21 3.48 7.86
C THR A 138 10.78 3.61 6.46
N LEU A 139 10.77 4.82 5.88
CA LEU A 139 11.30 5.04 4.55
C LEU A 139 12.80 4.72 4.54
N LEU A 140 13.19 3.79 3.69
CA LEU A 140 14.59 3.48 3.42
C LEU A 140 15.12 4.31 2.27
N GLY A 141 14.29 4.52 1.24
CA GLY A 141 14.71 5.26 0.08
C GLY A 141 13.59 5.56 -0.90
N ARG A 142 13.85 6.54 -1.75
CA ARG A 142 12.91 7.06 -2.74
C ARG A 142 13.63 7.32 -4.05
N GLY A 143 12.98 7.00 -5.14
CA GLY A 143 13.45 7.22 -6.50
C GLY A 143 12.34 7.83 -7.35
N SER A 144 12.73 8.66 -8.30
CA SER A 144 11.85 9.26 -9.30
C SER A 144 12.63 9.39 -10.62
N PRO A 145 11.96 9.67 -11.75
CA PRO A 145 12.66 9.78 -13.03
C PRO A 145 13.75 10.87 -13.08
N GLY A 146 13.71 11.85 -12.15
CA GLY A 146 14.71 12.90 -12.02
C GLY A 146 15.62 12.78 -10.79
N ASN A 147 15.45 11.77 -9.95
CA ASN A 147 16.30 11.51 -8.77
C ASN A 147 16.40 10.00 -8.57
N LEU A 148 17.59 9.46 -8.86
CA LEU A 148 17.87 8.02 -8.80
C LEU A 148 18.81 7.65 -7.66
N ASP A 149 19.24 8.61 -6.84
CA ASP A 149 20.37 8.50 -5.89
C ASP A 149 20.30 7.22 -5.04
N TYR A 150 19.12 6.87 -4.53
CA TYR A 150 18.95 5.69 -3.70
C TYR A 150 19.02 4.36 -4.46
N PHE A 151 18.67 4.37 -5.75
CA PHE A 151 18.57 3.19 -6.60
C PHE A 151 19.67 3.12 -7.66
N GLU A 152 20.70 3.96 -7.60
CA GLU A 152 21.79 4.00 -8.60
C GLU A 152 22.43 2.62 -8.81
N ASP A 153 22.78 1.92 -7.73
CA ASP A 153 23.36 0.57 -7.82
C ASP A 153 22.44 -0.41 -8.57
N ILE A 154 21.13 -0.30 -8.36
CA ILE A 154 20.14 -1.11 -9.07
C ILE A 154 20.10 -0.69 -10.54
N ILE A 155 20.12 0.60 -10.85
CA ILE A 155 20.04 1.12 -12.21
C ILE A 155 21.28 0.72 -13.02
N TYR A 156 22.48 0.94 -12.46
CA TYR A 156 23.76 0.82 -13.18
C TYR A 156 24.38 -0.58 -13.16
N ARG A 157 23.98 -1.50 -12.25
CA ARG A 157 24.52 -2.89 -12.22
C ARG A 157 24.42 -3.68 -13.52
N GLN A 158 23.45 -3.37 -14.39
CA GLN A 158 23.32 -4.06 -15.69
C GLN A 158 24.07 -3.37 -16.83
N ALA A 159 24.51 -2.12 -16.67
CA ALA A 159 25.23 -1.39 -17.71
C ALA A 159 26.68 -1.87 -17.87
N GLU A 160 27.25 -2.53 -16.85
CA GLU A 160 28.65 -2.99 -16.86
C GLU A 160 28.90 -4.26 -17.70
N PHE A 161 27.87 -4.92 -18.24
CA PHE A 161 28.01 -6.15 -19.03
C PHE A 161 27.78 -5.99 -20.54
N VAL A 162 27.70 -4.75 -21.03
CA VAL A 162 27.54 -4.46 -22.46
C VAL A 162 28.65 -3.52 -22.94
N ASP A 163 29.91 -3.93 -22.81
CA ASP A 163 30.98 -3.51 -23.73
C ASP A 163 32.22 -4.40 -23.62
N SER A 164 32.11 -5.63 -24.11
CA SER A 164 33.27 -6.46 -24.47
C SER A 164 32.78 -7.61 -25.35
N GLY A 165 32.66 -7.36 -26.66
CA GLY A 165 32.29 -8.36 -27.67
C GLY A 165 31.99 -7.75 -29.02
#